data_AF-A0A358JTB4-F1
#
_entry.id   AF-A0A358JTB4-F1
#
_cell.length_a   1.000
_cell.length_b   1.000
_cell.length_c   1.000
_cell.angle_alpha   90.00
_cell.angle_beta   90.00
_cell.angle_gamma   90.00
#
_symmetry.space_group_name_H-M   'P 1'
#
loop_
_entity.id
_entity.type
_entity.pdbx_description
1 polymer ?
#
loop_
_entity_poly.entity_id
_entity_poly.type
_entity_poly.pdbx_seq_one_letter_code
_entity_poly.pdbx_strand_id
1 'polypeptide(L)'
;MSSIMPSDSLGFINTTGKIQLISSLESMQQRSTDNEYIDYCHYCLNIVRQGIEMNYYEVLDFIGVTGETVPAEVSIEVMFLMEMFDHISLSLSVLPEADANDAVFECYTKFCGFETSLSAHLSYYIFLMRTNKYRVPIFKEALPLTLSHYREMMLTYERYKRNLYLTKDMIKDICIRREQQIKFLL
;
A
#
# COMPACT_ATOMS: atom_id res chain seq x y z
N MET A 1 -5.49 12.50 45.69
CA MET A 1 -4.25 12.32 44.92
C MET A 1 -4.61 11.53 43.68
N SER A 2 -4.97 12.27 42.65
CA SER A 2 -5.39 11.72 41.36
C SER A 2 -4.91 12.72 40.31
N SER A 3 -4.06 12.27 39.39
CA SER A 3 -4.15 12.68 37.99
C SER A 3 -3.44 11.62 37.18
N ILE A 4 -4.26 10.78 36.59
CA ILE A 4 -3.92 9.84 35.53
C ILE A 4 -3.29 10.66 34.40
N MET A 5 -2.02 10.37 34.06
CA MET A 5 -1.37 10.94 32.88
C MET A 5 -2.14 10.45 31.64
N PRO A 6 -2.58 11.35 30.74
CA PRO A 6 -3.16 10.92 29.48
C PRO A 6 -2.05 10.36 28.57
N SER A 7 -2.40 9.30 27.86
CA SER A 7 -1.61 8.66 26.81
C SER A 7 -1.21 9.68 25.74
N ASP A 8 0.10 9.91 25.59
CA ASP A 8 0.73 10.70 24.51
C ASP A 8 0.57 10.00 23.15
N SER A 9 -0.66 9.94 22.63
CA SER A 9 -0.89 9.75 21.19
C SER A 9 -0.96 11.12 20.53
N LEU A 10 -0.20 11.32 19.44
CA LEU A 10 -0.15 12.50 18.53
C LEU A 10 1.04 13.46 18.70
N GLY A 11 2.25 12.92 18.86
CA GLY A 11 3.50 13.68 18.69
C GLY A 11 4.15 13.49 17.31
N PHE A 12 3.38 13.39 16.23
CA PHE A 12 3.96 13.23 14.89
C PHE A 12 4.52 14.58 14.39
N ILE A 13 5.80 14.79 14.69
CA ILE A 13 6.69 15.88 14.29
C ILE A 13 6.43 17.20 15.03
N ASN A 14 7.08 17.32 16.20
CA ASN A 14 7.24 18.60 16.88
C ASN A 14 7.86 19.67 15.96
N THR A 15 7.75 20.95 16.32
CA THR A 15 8.26 22.09 15.51
C THR A 15 9.69 21.87 15.03
N THR A 16 10.54 21.27 15.85
CA THR A 16 11.94 20.94 15.54
C THR A 16 12.06 19.92 14.39
N GLY A 17 11.26 18.86 14.41
CA GLY A 17 11.25 17.87 13.31
C GLY A 17 10.78 18.48 11.99
N LYS A 18 9.79 19.39 12.01
CA LYS A 18 9.32 20.07 10.79
C LYS A 18 10.43 20.92 10.17
N ILE A 19 11.19 21.64 11.00
CA ILE A 19 12.34 22.44 10.55
C ILE A 19 13.41 21.55 9.89
N GLN A 20 13.70 20.38 10.48
CA GLN A 20 14.67 19.43 9.93
C GLN A 20 14.25 18.87 8.56
N LEU A 21 12.96 18.53 8.41
CA LEU A 21 12.40 18.05 7.15
C LEU A 21 12.48 19.12 6.04
N ILE A 22 12.05 20.34 6.36
CA ILE A 22 12.11 21.47 5.42
C ILE A 22 13.56 21.70 4.98
N SER A 23 14.51 21.76 5.92
CA SER A 23 15.92 21.98 5.60
C SER A 23 16.51 20.85 4.73
N SER A 24 16.12 19.60 4.99
CA SER A 24 16.56 18.44 4.20
C SER A 24 16.04 18.53 2.76
N LEU A 25 14.75 18.80 2.58
CA LEU A 25 14.12 18.94 1.28
C LEU A 25 14.68 20.13 0.48
N GLU A 26 14.92 21.28 1.12
CA GLU A 26 15.56 22.45 0.49
C GLU A 26 16.99 22.12 0.05
N SER A 27 17.75 21.35 0.84
CA SER A 27 19.10 20.93 0.45
C SER A 27 19.09 19.94 -0.71
N MET A 28 18.15 18.98 -0.72
CA MET A 28 17.97 18.03 -1.83
C MET A 28 17.63 18.76 -3.12
N GLN A 29 16.73 19.73 -3.04
CA GLN A 29 16.36 20.59 -4.17
C GLN A 29 17.57 21.35 -4.75
N GLN A 30 18.32 22.06 -3.90
CA GLN A 30 19.44 22.91 -4.33
C GLN A 30 20.60 22.14 -4.98
N ARG A 31 20.72 20.83 -4.69
CA ARG A 31 21.79 19.97 -5.22
C ARG A 31 21.44 19.29 -6.53
N SER A 32 20.18 19.32 -6.94
CA SER A 32 19.72 18.65 -8.15
C SER A 32 19.56 19.63 -9.31
N THR A 33 19.80 19.17 -10.53
CA THR A 33 19.47 19.88 -11.79
C THR A 33 18.34 19.20 -12.55
N ASP A 34 17.75 18.15 -11.98
CA ASP A 34 16.62 17.43 -12.55
C ASP A 34 15.31 18.12 -12.16
N ASN A 35 14.59 18.64 -13.15
CA ASN A 35 13.36 19.39 -12.94
C ASN A 35 12.25 18.54 -12.31
N GLU A 36 12.12 17.26 -12.67
CA GLU A 36 11.09 16.38 -12.10
C GLU A 36 11.38 16.12 -10.62
N TYR A 37 12.65 15.91 -10.27
CA TYR A 37 13.10 15.79 -8.89
C TYR A 37 12.89 17.08 -8.08
N ILE A 38 13.18 18.24 -8.67
CA ILE A 38 12.96 19.55 -8.04
C ILE A 38 11.47 19.80 -7.77
N ASP A 39 10.61 19.51 -8.74
CA ASP A 39 9.16 19.62 -8.60
C ASP A 39 8.63 18.72 -7.49
N TYR A 40 9.21 17.52 -7.35
CA TYR A 40 8.86 16.60 -6.29
C TYR A 40 9.32 17.06 -4.89
N CYS A 41 10.51 17.66 -4.78
CA CYS A 41 10.95 18.35 -3.56
C CYS A 41 9.97 19.48 -3.18
N HIS A 42 9.50 20.26 -4.16
CA HIS A 42 8.49 21.31 -3.95
C HIS A 42 7.17 20.77 -3.41
N TYR A 43 6.69 19.67 -3.98
CA TYR A 43 5.50 18.97 -3.50
C TYR A 43 5.64 18.54 -2.03
N CYS A 44 6.75 17.89 -1.68
CA CYS A 44 7.05 17.48 -0.31
C CYS A 44 7.17 18.67 0.66
N LEU A 45 7.80 19.77 0.23
CA LEU A 45 7.89 21.00 1.02
C LEU A 45 6.52 21.59 1.34
N ASN A 46 5.60 21.58 0.38
CA ASN A 46 4.24 22.07 0.58
C ASN A 46 3.49 21.22 1.61
N ILE A 47 3.61 19.88 1.55
CA ILE A 47 3.04 18.98 2.54
C ILE A 47 3.52 19.34 3.96
N VAL A 48 4.84 19.47 4.16
CA VAL A 48 5.41 19.75 5.48
C VAL A 48 5.00 21.14 5.99
N ARG A 49 5.12 22.17 5.14
CA ARG A 49 4.81 23.57 5.49
C ARG A 49 3.32 23.78 5.81
N GLN A 50 2.42 23.14 5.07
CA GLN A 50 0.98 23.24 5.31
C GLN A 50 0.49 22.30 6.42
N GLY A 51 1.35 21.40 6.92
CA GLY A 51 0.97 20.46 7.96
C GLY A 51 -0.05 19.41 7.48
N ILE A 52 0.05 18.97 6.22
CA ILE A 52 -0.85 17.96 5.65
C ILE A 52 -0.42 16.57 6.18
N GLU A 53 -0.83 16.24 7.40
CA GLU A 53 -0.37 15.05 8.13
C GLU A 53 -0.57 13.73 7.35
N MET A 54 -1.67 13.61 6.59
CA MET A 54 -1.96 12.40 5.80
C MET A 54 -0.87 12.06 4.78
N ASN A 55 -0.07 13.03 4.36
CA ASN A 55 0.96 12.86 3.34
C ASN A 55 2.38 12.86 3.93
N TYR A 56 2.55 12.90 5.26
CA TYR A 56 3.87 12.94 5.88
C TYR A 56 4.69 11.66 5.62
N TYR A 57 4.04 10.51 5.52
CA TYR A 57 4.71 9.24 5.19
C TYR A 57 5.43 9.30 3.83
N GLU A 58 4.82 9.96 2.85
CA GLU A 58 5.40 10.15 1.52
C GLU A 58 6.63 11.07 1.57
N VAL A 59 6.60 12.09 2.42
CA VAL A 59 7.76 12.95 2.65
C VAL A 59 8.89 12.17 3.33
N LEU A 60 8.58 11.41 4.37
CA LEU A 60 9.55 10.62 5.14
C LEU A 60 10.23 9.53 4.30
N ASP A 61 9.46 8.88 3.43
CA ASP A 61 9.94 7.90 2.45
C ASP A 61 10.87 8.57 1.43
N PHE A 62 10.49 9.72 0.89
CA PHE A 62 11.30 10.45 -0.10
C PHE A 62 12.68 10.88 0.43
N ILE A 63 12.73 11.37 1.66
CA ILE A 63 13.98 11.80 2.29
C ILE A 63 14.78 10.64 2.90
N GLY A 64 14.26 9.41 2.84
CA GLY A 64 14.91 8.21 3.40
C GLY A 64 15.05 8.22 4.93
N VAL A 65 14.29 9.07 5.64
CA VAL A 65 14.38 9.22 7.11
C VAL A 65 13.72 8.06 7.85
N THR A 66 12.96 7.20 7.18
CA THR A 66 12.49 5.96 7.79
C THR A 66 13.66 5.06 8.23
N GLY A 67 14.87 5.22 7.67
CA GLY A 67 16.13 4.61 8.15
C GLY A 67 16.18 3.08 8.09
N GLU A 68 15.03 2.44 7.94
CA GLU A 68 14.82 1.02 7.81
C GLU A 68 14.83 0.68 6.33
N THR A 69 15.87 -0.04 5.91
CA THR A 69 15.89 -0.68 4.60
C THR A 69 14.69 -1.61 4.49
N VAL A 70 13.91 -1.52 3.41
CA VAL A 70 12.89 -2.54 3.12
C VAL A 70 13.60 -3.90 2.97
N PRO A 71 13.29 -4.91 3.80
CA PRO A 71 13.88 -6.23 3.66
C PRO A 71 13.59 -6.84 2.28
N ALA A 72 14.51 -7.68 1.79
CA ALA A 72 14.34 -8.33 0.50
C ALA A 72 13.10 -9.23 0.48
N GLU A 73 12.79 -9.86 1.60
CA GLU A 73 11.64 -10.73 1.79
C GLU A 73 10.32 -9.96 1.66
N VAL A 74 10.26 -8.74 2.24
CA VAL A 74 9.12 -7.84 2.10
C VAL A 74 8.96 -7.38 0.66
N SER A 75 10.08 -7.06 -0.01
CA SER A 75 10.08 -6.65 -1.41
C SER A 75 9.51 -7.75 -2.32
N ILE A 76 9.97 -9.00 -2.12
CA ILE A 76 9.49 -10.18 -2.85
C ILE A 76 8.00 -10.42 -2.58
N GLU A 77 7.58 -10.34 -1.31
CA GLU A 77 6.18 -10.52 -0.90
C GLU A 77 5.26 -9.50 -1.57
N VAL A 78 5.62 -8.22 -1.56
CA VAL A 78 4.83 -7.16 -2.20
C VAL A 78 4.81 -7.31 -3.72
N MET A 79 5.94 -7.67 -4.37
CA MET A 79 5.95 -7.94 -5.81
C MET A 79 4.99 -9.07 -6.18
N PHE A 80 5.04 -10.17 -5.44
CA PHE A 80 4.18 -11.33 -5.69
C PHE A 80 2.71 -10.99 -5.49
N LEU A 81 2.40 -10.19 -4.47
CA LEU A 81 1.05 -9.69 -4.24
C LEU A 81 0.53 -8.81 -5.38
N MET A 82 1.37 -7.91 -5.91
CA MET A 82 1.00 -7.05 -7.03
C MET A 82 0.77 -7.85 -8.31
N GLU A 83 1.64 -8.84 -8.59
CA GLU A 83 1.47 -9.76 -9.72
C GLU A 83 0.15 -10.54 -9.63
N MET A 84 -0.19 -11.04 -8.44
CA MET A 84 -1.44 -11.75 -8.21
C MET A 84 -2.67 -10.88 -8.52
N PHE A 85 -2.74 -9.66 -7.99
CA PHE A 85 -3.88 -8.77 -8.22
C PHE A 85 -3.97 -8.28 -9.67
N ASP A 86 -2.84 -8.07 -10.34
CA ASP A 86 -2.81 -7.75 -11.76
C ASP A 86 -3.35 -8.92 -12.60
N HIS A 87 -2.94 -10.15 -12.31
CA HIS A 87 -3.43 -11.35 -12.97
C HIS A 87 -4.93 -11.59 -12.71
N ILE A 88 -5.42 -11.35 -11.49
CA ILE A 88 -6.86 -11.40 -11.18
C ILE A 88 -7.62 -10.36 -12.01
N SER A 89 -7.14 -9.11 -12.04
CA SER A 89 -7.78 -8.03 -12.81
C SER A 89 -7.83 -8.34 -14.30
N LEU A 90 -6.72 -8.83 -14.86
CA LEU A 90 -6.64 -9.23 -16.26
C LEU A 90 -7.59 -10.39 -16.57
N SER A 91 -7.66 -11.38 -15.68
CA SER A 91 -8.55 -12.55 -15.84
C SER A 91 -10.02 -12.14 -15.79
N LEU A 92 -10.40 -11.25 -14.87
CA LEU A 92 -11.75 -10.70 -14.80
C LEU A 92 -12.14 -9.94 -16.08
N SER A 93 -11.19 -9.28 -16.74
CA SER A 93 -11.45 -8.52 -17.97
C SER A 93 -11.81 -9.38 -19.18
N VAL A 94 -11.45 -10.67 -19.16
CA VAL A 94 -11.70 -11.61 -20.27
C VAL A 94 -12.78 -12.64 -19.97
N LEU A 95 -13.25 -12.72 -18.72
CA LEU A 95 -14.35 -13.60 -18.34
C LEU A 95 -15.70 -13.10 -18.87
N PRO A 96 -16.69 -13.99 -19.05
CA PRO A 96 -18.06 -13.58 -19.28
C PRO A 96 -18.53 -12.63 -18.16
N GLU A 97 -19.25 -11.56 -18.53
CA GLU A 97 -19.65 -10.50 -17.59
C GLU A 97 -20.39 -11.05 -16.36
N ALA A 98 -21.27 -12.03 -16.55
CA ALA A 98 -22.00 -12.68 -15.47
C ALA A 98 -21.05 -13.36 -14.46
N ASP A 99 -20.00 -14.03 -14.94
CA ASP A 99 -19.03 -14.73 -14.10
C ASP A 99 -18.07 -13.76 -13.40
N ALA A 100 -17.66 -12.70 -14.09
CA ALA A 100 -16.83 -11.65 -13.50
C ALA A 100 -17.59 -10.92 -12.37
N ASN A 101 -18.84 -10.55 -12.61
CA ASN A 101 -19.69 -9.88 -11.60
C ASN A 101 -19.96 -10.78 -10.40
N ASP A 102 -20.23 -12.07 -10.62
CA ASP A 102 -20.39 -13.07 -9.57
C ASP A 102 -19.14 -13.17 -8.66
N ALA A 103 -17.94 -13.25 -9.26
CA ALA A 103 -16.70 -13.26 -8.50
C ALA A 103 -16.45 -11.95 -7.71
N VAL A 104 -16.67 -10.79 -8.34
CA VAL A 104 -16.46 -9.48 -7.70
C VAL A 104 -17.44 -9.24 -6.55
N PHE A 105 -18.68 -9.71 -6.69
CA PHE A 105 -19.70 -9.56 -5.67
C PHE A 105 -19.39 -10.40 -4.42
N GLU A 106 -18.95 -11.65 -4.60
CA GLU A 106 -18.72 -12.56 -3.47
C GLU A 106 -17.36 -12.40 -2.80
N CYS A 107 -16.34 -11.91 -3.53
CA CYS A 107 -14.95 -11.98 -3.09
C CYS A 107 -14.23 -10.62 -3.12
N TYR A 108 -13.17 -10.51 -2.33
CA TYR A 108 -12.23 -9.39 -2.39
C TYR A 108 -11.26 -9.55 -3.56
N THR A 109 -11.70 -9.14 -4.75
CA THR A 109 -10.91 -9.23 -6.00
C THR A 109 -9.96 -8.06 -6.23
N LYS A 110 -9.99 -7.05 -5.36
CA LYS A 110 -9.25 -5.80 -5.51
C LYS A 110 -8.30 -5.58 -4.33
N PHE A 111 -7.15 -4.98 -4.62
CA PHE A 111 -6.17 -4.64 -3.59
C PHE A 111 -6.68 -3.49 -2.71
N CYS A 112 -6.61 -3.67 -1.38
CA CYS A 112 -7.12 -2.71 -0.40
C CYS A 112 -6.02 -1.83 0.22
N GLY A 113 -4.78 -1.94 -0.24
CA GLY A 113 -3.63 -1.29 0.41
C GLY A 113 -3.09 -2.10 1.59
N PHE A 114 -2.16 -1.48 2.30
CA PHE A 114 -1.57 -2.00 3.55
C PHE A 114 -1.99 -1.14 4.74
N GLU A 115 -2.02 -1.75 5.92
CA GLU A 115 -2.17 -1.05 7.19
C GLU A 115 -0.98 -0.12 7.43
N THR A 116 -1.20 1.01 8.11
CA THR A 116 -0.14 1.99 8.39
C THR A 116 0.97 1.45 9.30
N SER A 117 0.67 0.40 10.07
CA SER A 117 1.64 -0.34 10.89
C SER A 117 2.64 -1.16 10.04
N LEU A 118 2.35 -1.41 8.76
CA LEU A 118 3.19 -2.16 7.83
C LEU A 118 4.03 -1.20 6.97
N SER A 119 4.85 -0.38 7.62
CA SER A 119 5.64 0.68 7.00
C SER A 119 6.50 0.19 5.83
N ALA A 120 7.21 -0.94 5.99
CA ALA A 120 8.07 -1.50 4.96
C ALA A 120 7.29 -1.96 3.70
N HIS A 121 6.13 -2.60 3.89
CA HIS A 121 5.25 -3.03 2.78
C HIS A 121 4.69 -1.82 2.04
N LEU A 122 4.24 -0.81 2.79
CA LEU A 122 3.71 0.43 2.22
C LEU A 122 4.76 1.18 1.41
N SER A 123 5.96 1.38 1.96
CA SER A 123 7.08 2.03 1.26
C SER A 123 7.41 1.32 -0.05
N TYR A 124 7.51 -0.01 -0.03
CA TYR A 124 7.84 -0.75 -1.25
C TYR A 124 6.71 -0.71 -2.30
N TYR A 125 5.46 -0.79 -1.88
CA TYR A 125 4.32 -0.59 -2.79
C TYR A 125 4.34 0.80 -3.45
N ILE A 126 4.59 1.85 -2.67
CA ILE A 126 4.71 3.22 -3.19
C ILE A 126 5.84 3.29 -4.22
N PHE A 127 6.99 2.68 -3.92
CA PHE A 127 8.11 2.58 -4.85
C PHE A 127 7.73 1.89 -6.17
N LEU A 128 7.00 0.77 -6.13
CA LEU A 128 6.53 0.06 -7.33
C LEU A 128 5.57 0.91 -8.17
N MET A 129 4.67 1.66 -7.52
CA MET A 129 3.72 2.54 -8.21
C MET A 129 4.44 3.72 -8.88
N ARG A 130 5.40 4.36 -8.21
CA ARG A 130 6.18 5.48 -8.76
C ARG A 130 7.05 5.06 -9.94
N THR A 131 7.63 3.86 -9.88
CA THR A 131 8.46 3.32 -10.97
C THR A 131 7.63 2.75 -12.14
N ASN A 132 6.30 2.83 -12.08
CA ASN A 132 5.38 2.27 -13.08
C ASN A 132 5.59 0.77 -13.36
N LYS A 133 6.20 0.03 -12.42
CA LYS A 133 6.44 -1.40 -12.58
C LYS A 133 5.15 -2.22 -12.47
N TYR A 134 4.19 -1.74 -11.67
CA TYR A 134 2.84 -2.29 -11.53
C TYR A 134 1.81 -1.16 -11.46
N ARG A 135 0.55 -1.44 -11.85
CA ARG A 135 -0.57 -0.49 -11.82
C ARG A 135 -1.78 -1.06 -11.09
N VAL A 136 -1.58 -1.54 -9.87
CA VAL A 136 -2.67 -2.06 -9.03
C VAL A 136 -3.15 -0.95 -8.09
N PRO A 137 -4.29 -0.27 -8.35
CA PRO A 137 -4.75 0.81 -7.49
C PRO A 137 -5.34 0.28 -6.18
N ILE A 138 -5.32 1.13 -5.15
CA ILE A 138 -5.96 0.85 -3.87
C ILE A 138 -7.46 1.14 -3.97
N PHE A 139 -8.28 0.17 -3.57
CA PHE A 139 -9.71 0.33 -3.43
C PHE A 139 -10.12 0.37 -1.96
N LYS A 140 -11.05 1.27 -1.64
CA LYS A 140 -11.61 1.38 -0.29
C LYS A 140 -12.72 0.34 -0.13
N GLU A 141 -12.54 -0.54 0.82
CA GLU A 141 -13.54 -1.51 1.28
C GLU A 141 -13.94 -1.17 2.72
N ALA A 142 -15.19 -1.48 3.10
CA ALA A 142 -15.67 -1.23 4.46
C ALA A 142 -14.88 -2.03 5.51
N LEU A 143 -14.48 -3.24 5.13
CA LEU A 143 -13.55 -4.09 5.86
C LEU A 143 -12.38 -4.42 4.93
N PRO A 144 -11.23 -3.75 5.07
CA PRO A 144 -10.07 -3.99 4.21
C PRO A 144 -9.41 -5.34 4.53
N LEU A 145 -8.69 -5.88 3.55
CA LEU A 145 -7.84 -7.06 3.76
C LEU A 145 -6.64 -6.73 4.65
N THR A 146 -6.22 -7.70 5.45
CA THR A 146 -5.05 -7.61 6.33
C THR A 146 -3.89 -8.37 5.68
N LEU A 147 -2.67 -8.21 6.20
CA LEU A 147 -1.52 -8.96 5.68
C LEU A 147 -1.69 -10.48 5.79
N SER A 148 -2.36 -10.97 6.84
CA SER A 148 -2.68 -12.40 6.96
C SER A 148 -3.58 -12.89 5.83
N HIS A 149 -4.61 -12.11 5.49
CA HIS A 149 -5.48 -12.42 4.36
C HIS A 149 -4.70 -12.47 3.04
N TYR A 150 -3.84 -11.48 2.78
CA TYR A 150 -3.01 -11.46 1.58
C TYR A 150 -2.10 -12.69 1.49
N ARG A 151 -1.48 -13.11 2.60
CA ARG A 151 -0.64 -14.32 2.65
C ARG A 151 -1.41 -15.59 2.32
N GLU A 152 -2.63 -15.72 2.83
CA GLU A 152 -3.51 -16.84 2.50
C GLU A 152 -3.85 -16.86 1.01
N MET A 153 -4.23 -15.70 0.44
CA MET A 153 -4.51 -15.57 -0.99
C MET A 153 -3.30 -15.96 -1.84
N MET A 154 -2.10 -15.49 -1.47
CA MET A 154 -0.84 -15.80 -2.17
C MET A 154 -0.52 -17.30 -2.16
N LEU A 155 -0.73 -17.99 -1.04
CA LEU A 155 -0.52 -19.43 -0.94
C LEU A 155 -1.43 -20.22 -1.87
N THR A 156 -2.69 -19.81 -2.00
CA THR A 156 -3.64 -20.44 -2.93
C THR A 156 -3.31 -20.09 -4.38
N TYR A 157 -2.96 -18.83 -4.66
CA TYR A 157 -2.58 -18.34 -5.99
C TYR A 157 -1.37 -19.08 -6.58
N GLU A 158 -0.42 -19.50 -5.75
CA GLU A 158 0.77 -20.25 -6.18
C GLU A 158 0.41 -21.50 -7.01
N ARG A 159 -0.75 -22.11 -6.76
CA ARG A 159 -1.27 -23.27 -7.50
C ARG A 159 -1.71 -22.93 -8.93
N TYR A 160 -2.12 -21.68 -9.15
CA TYR A 160 -2.76 -21.23 -10.38
C TYR A 160 -1.94 -20.23 -11.19
N LYS A 161 -0.85 -19.68 -10.65
CA LYS A 161 -0.05 -18.62 -11.28
C LYS A 161 0.48 -18.92 -12.68
N ARG A 162 0.56 -20.20 -13.07
CA ARG A 162 1.02 -20.63 -14.39
C ARG A 162 -0.08 -20.61 -15.47
N ASN A 163 -1.34 -20.43 -15.07
CA ASN A 163 -2.42 -20.26 -16.03
C ASN A 163 -2.28 -18.89 -16.70
N LEU A 164 -2.63 -18.79 -17.98
CA LEU A 164 -2.61 -17.51 -18.70
C LEU A 164 -3.74 -16.57 -18.21
N TYR A 165 -4.90 -17.15 -17.91
CA TYR A 165 -6.03 -16.47 -17.30
C TYR A 165 -6.65 -17.39 -16.25
N LEU A 166 -7.14 -16.81 -15.16
CA LEU A 166 -7.85 -17.50 -14.09
C LEU A 166 -9.33 -17.67 -14.46
N THR A 167 -9.87 -18.84 -14.16
CA THR A 167 -11.33 -19.07 -14.23
C THR A 167 -12.02 -18.43 -13.02
N LYS A 168 -13.35 -18.29 -13.09
CA LYS A 168 -14.16 -17.84 -11.95
C LYS A 168 -13.88 -18.65 -10.68
N ASP A 169 -13.87 -19.98 -10.80
CA ASP A 169 -13.69 -20.86 -9.65
C ASP A 169 -12.29 -20.72 -9.04
N MET A 170 -11.26 -20.53 -9.87
CA MET A 170 -9.90 -20.22 -9.39
C MET A 170 -9.86 -18.89 -8.65
N ILE A 171 -10.52 -17.84 -9.17
CA ILE A 171 -10.59 -16.53 -8.49
C ILE A 171 -11.32 -16.66 -7.14
N LYS A 172 -12.43 -17.41 -7.08
CA LYS A 172 -13.19 -17.66 -5.84
C LYS A 172 -12.43 -18.54 -4.83
N ASP A 173 -11.46 -19.33 -5.28
CA ASP A 173 -10.56 -20.11 -4.42
C ASP A 173 -9.41 -19.25 -3.90
N ILE A 174 -8.84 -18.38 -4.75
CA ILE A 174 -7.75 -17.47 -4.37
C ILE A 174 -8.23 -16.40 -3.40
N CYS A 175 -9.34 -15.73 -3.70
CA CYS A 175 -9.77 -14.52 -3.00
C CYS A 175 -10.55 -14.84 -1.73
N ILE A 176 -10.32 -14.04 -0.69
CA ILE A 176 -11.13 -14.12 0.54
C ILE A 176 -12.59 -13.80 0.21
N ARG A 177 -13.50 -14.63 0.69
CA ARG A 177 -14.94 -14.39 0.54
C ARG A 177 -15.40 -13.32 1.52
N ARG A 178 -16.30 -12.44 1.09
CA ARG A 178 -16.82 -11.35 1.93
C ARG A 178 -17.50 -11.85 3.21
N GLU A 179 -18.17 -13.00 3.14
CA GLU A 179 -18.80 -13.65 4.30
C GLU A 179 -17.79 -14.18 5.34
N GLN A 180 -16.58 -14.57 4.90
CA GLN A 180 -15.55 -15.11 5.78
C GLN A 180 -14.91 -14.01 6.64
N GLN A 181 -14.77 -12.79 6.09
CA GLN A 181 -14.24 -11.65 6.87
C GLN A 181 -15.12 -11.29 8.07
N ILE A 182 -16.44 -11.45 7.97
CA ILE A 182 -17.37 -11.16 9.07
C ILE A 182 -17.13 -12.11 10.26
N LYS A 183 -16.68 -13.35 10.00
CA LYS A 183 -16.41 -14.34 11.06
C LYS A 183 -15.12 -14.08 11.84
N PHE A 184 -14.20 -13.25 11.33
CA PHE A 184 -12.98 -12.86 12.05
C PHE A 184 -13.21 -11.68 13.00
N LEU A 185 -14.40 -11.08 13.01
CA LEU A 185 -14.80 -9.96 13.88
C LEU A 185 -15.69 -10.36 15.07
N LEU A 186 -16.18 -11.60 15.11
CA LEU A 186 -17.05 -12.16 16.15
C LEU A 186 -16.31 -13.23 16.94
#